data_AF-A0A7S3LAK9-F1
#
_entry.id   AF-A0A7S3LAK9-F1
#
_cell.length_a   1.000
_cell.length_b   1.000
_cell.length_c   1.000
_cell.angle_alpha   90.00
_cell.angle_beta   90.00
_cell.angle_gamma   90.00
#
_symmetry.space_group_name_H-M   'P 1'
#
loop_
_entity.id
_entity.type
_entity.pdbx_description
1 polymer ?
#
loop_
_entity_poly.entity_id
_entity_poly.type
_entity_poly.pdbx_seq_one_letter_code
_entity_poly.pdbx_strand_id
1 'polypeptide(L)'
;LWYSTAGTPTVSYRYSYDEKQKRFALTLTQNLEYSPDVLLHIPVAIALLDKVTGEEIVPTTTLELKDRAMTFEFNDLDRGVVPSTLRDFSAPVIFVAEDPAQQDEVLPFLA
;
A
#
# COMPACT_ATOMS: atom_id res chain seq x y z
N LEU A 1 14.93 9.94 -12.60
CA LEU A 1 15.09 9.40 -11.24
C LEU A 1 15.27 7.88 -11.29
N TRP A 2 14.29 7.09 -11.74
CA TRP A 2 14.48 5.62 -11.86
C TRP A 2 15.71 5.18 -12.66
N TYR A 3 15.98 5.79 -13.83
CA TYR A 3 17.13 5.43 -14.67
C TYR A 3 18.50 5.92 -14.16
N SER A 4 18.52 6.70 -13.09
CA SER A 4 19.71 7.38 -12.58
C SER A 4 20.05 7.02 -11.13
N THR A 5 19.20 6.24 -10.48
CA THR A 5 19.27 5.94 -9.05
C THR A 5 19.54 4.45 -8.87
N ALA A 6 20.63 4.12 -8.17
CA ALA A 6 20.96 2.73 -7.84
C ALA A 6 20.29 2.30 -6.53
N GLY A 7 20.03 1.01 -6.41
CA GLY A 7 19.42 0.39 -5.22
C GLY A 7 17.94 0.09 -5.39
N THR A 8 17.45 -0.81 -4.56
CA THR A 8 16.03 -1.18 -4.51
C THR A 8 15.37 -0.37 -3.40
N PRO A 9 14.39 0.48 -3.70
CA PRO A 9 13.67 1.22 -2.67
C PRO A 9 12.84 0.26 -1.82
N THR A 10 12.75 0.56 -0.53
CA THR A 10 11.83 -0.10 0.39
C THR A 10 10.60 0.79 0.56
N VAL A 11 9.42 0.21 0.39
CA VAL A 11 8.14 0.85 0.70
C VAL A 11 7.52 0.13 1.87
N SER A 12 7.36 0.85 2.99
CA SER A 12 6.59 0.35 4.12
C SER A 12 5.14 0.80 3.99
N TYR A 13 4.22 -0.06 4.45
CA TYR A 13 2.81 0.29 4.52
C TYR A 13 2.25 0.05 5.92
N ARG A 14 1.30 0.91 6.29
CA ARG A 14 0.37 0.67 7.40
C ARG A 14 -1.01 1.10 6.98
N TYR A 15 -2.04 0.42 7.47
CA TYR A 15 -3.41 0.84 7.22
C TYR A 15 -4.25 0.89 8.49
N SER A 16 -5.39 1.56 8.40
CA SER A 16 -6.43 1.53 9.42
C SER A 16 -7.79 1.64 8.77
N TYR A 17 -8.79 1.03 9.39
CA TYR A 17 -10.18 1.12 8.96
C TYR A 17 -11.02 1.63 10.13
N ASP A 18 -11.72 2.74 9.93
CA ASP A 18 -12.67 3.32 10.87
C ASP A 18 -14.09 2.91 10.47
N GLU A 19 -14.68 1.97 11.20
CA GLU A 19 -16.05 1.47 10.98
C GLU A 19 -17.12 2.56 11.16
N LYS A 20 -16.90 3.54 12.03
CA LYS A 20 -17.89 4.61 12.30
C LYS A 20 -17.91 5.61 11.16
N GLN A 21 -16.73 5.91 10.61
CA GLN A 21 -16.58 6.84 9.48
C GLN A 21 -16.63 6.15 8.12
N LYS A 22 -16.65 4.81 8.08
CA LYS A 22 -16.62 4.00 6.86
C LYS A 22 -15.44 4.38 5.97
N ARG A 23 -14.29 4.57 6.61
CA ARG A 23 -13.09 5.15 6.00
C ARG A 23 -11.89 4.26 6.21
N PHE A 24 -11.23 3.92 5.11
CA PHE A 24 -9.96 3.21 5.09
C PHE A 24 -8.83 4.19 4.78
N ALA A 25 -7.77 4.16 5.56
CA ALA A 25 -6.58 4.98 5.35
C ALA A 25 -5.35 4.10 5.22
N LEU A 26 -4.66 4.19 4.08
CA LEU A 26 -3.39 3.53 3.80
C LEU A 26 -2.28 4.56 3.80
N THR A 27 -1.30 4.40 4.67
CA THR A 27 -0.07 5.20 4.60
C THR A 27 1.04 4.38 3.98
N LEU A 28 1.68 4.94 2.96
CA LEU A 28 2.85 4.38 2.30
C LEU A 28 4.05 5.28 2.59
N THR A 29 5.17 4.68 2.96
CA THR A 29 6.43 5.38 3.21
C THR A 29 7.53 4.79 2.34
N GLN A 30 8.19 5.60 1.51
CA GLN A 30 9.36 5.16 0.74
C GLN A 30 10.67 5.53 1.42
N ASN A 31 11.64 4.63 1.33
CA ASN A 31 13.01 4.84 1.76
C ASN A 31 13.98 4.20 0.78
N LEU A 32 15.12 4.84 0.56
CA LEU A 32 16.21 4.28 -0.23
C LEU A 32 17.47 4.26 0.64
N GLU A 33 17.88 3.07 1.08
CA GLU A 33 18.89 2.87 2.13
C GLU A 33 20.18 3.66 1.90
N TYR A 34 20.75 3.57 0.68
CA TYR A 34 22.00 4.21 0.33
C TYR A 34 21.86 5.66 -0.19
N SER A 35 20.63 6.18 -0.29
CA SER A 35 20.35 7.53 -0.80
C SER A 35 19.05 8.06 -0.20
N PRO A 36 18.99 8.27 1.13
CA PRO A 36 17.75 8.54 1.85
C PRO A 36 17.04 9.81 1.35
N ASP A 37 17.79 10.81 0.89
CA ASP A 37 17.23 12.09 0.40
C ASP A 37 16.62 12.00 -1.02
N VAL A 38 16.78 10.87 -1.71
CA VAL A 38 16.20 10.65 -3.03
C VAL A 38 14.79 10.10 -2.87
N LEU A 39 13.82 10.81 -3.44
CA LEU A 39 12.44 10.36 -3.57
C LEU A 39 12.18 9.92 -5.01
N LEU A 40 11.62 8.73 -5.16
CA LEU A 40 11.21 8.18 -6.45
C LEU A 40 9.70 8.41 -6.63
N HIS A 41 9.28 8.44 -7.89
CA HIS A 41 7.87 8.34 -8.23
C HIS A 41 7.52 6.86 -8.36
N ILE A 42 6.88 6.30 -7.33
CA ILE A 42 6.59 4.87 -7.21
C ILE A 42 5.08 4.64 -7.44
N PRO A 43 4.67 4.02 -8.56
CA PRO A 43 3.29 3.61 -8.76
C PRO A 43 3.01 2.34 -7.95
N VAL A 44 2.07 2.41 -7.01
CA VAL A 44 1.66 1.28 -6.18
C VAL A 44 0.22 0.91 -6.53
N ALA A 45 0.05 -0.16 -7.29
CA ALA A 45 -1.28 -0.70 -7.58
C ALA A 45 -1.84 -1.42 -6.34
N ILE A 46 -3.03 -1.02 -5.91
CA ILE A 46 -3.75 -1.63 -4.81
C ILE A 46 -5.19 -1.93 -5.19
N ALA A 47 -5.78 -2.93 -4.54
CA ALA A 47 -7.23 -3.12 -4.48
C ALA A 47 -7.67 -3.25 -3.03
N LEU A 48 -8.92 -2.93 -2.72
CA LEU A 48 -9.49 -3.21 -1.39
C LEU A 48 -10.45 -4.38 -1.49
N LEU A 49 -10.19 -5.41 -0.69
CA LEU A 49 -10.96 -6.63 -0.65
C LEU A 49 -11.83 -6.66 0.60
N ASP A 50 -13.03 -7.21 0.50
CA ASP A 50 -13.89 -7.49 1.63
C ASP A 50 -13.25 -8.57 2.51
N LYS A 51 -13.09 -8.29 3.80
CA LYS A 51 -12.39 -9.17 4.74
C LYS A 51 -13.10 -10.51 4.96
N VAL A 52 -14.40 -10.61 4.66
CA VAL A 52 -15.20 -11.82 4.89
C VAL A 52 -15.33 -12.65 3.62
N THR A 53 -15.65 -12.00 2.50
CA THR A 53 -15.94 -12.67 1.23
C THR A 53 -14.73 -12.76 0.31
N GLY A 54 -13.73 -11.90 0.49
CA GLY A 54 -12.58 -11.75 -0.42
C GLY A 54 -12.93 -11.02 -1.72
N GLU A 55 -14.17 -10.54 -1.90
CA GLU A 55 -14.59 -9.82 -3.09
C GLU A 55 -13.93 -8.43 -3.17
N GLU A 56 -13.63 -7.98 -4.39
CA GLU A 56 -13.04 -6.67 -4.65
C GLU A 56 -14.09 -5.57 -4.49
N ILE A 57 -13.96 -4.76 -3.43
CA ILE A 57 -14.85 -3.63 -3.12
C ILE A 57 -14.38 -2.38 -3.85
N VAL A 58 -13.08 -2.13 -3.84
CA VAL A 58 -12.46 -1.07 -4.62
C VAL A 58 -11.62 -1.72 -5.71
N PRO A 59 -11.92 -1.46 -7.00
CA PRO A 59 -11.17 -2.02 -8.09
C PRO A 59 -9.72 -1.56 -8.04
N THR A 60 -8.85 -2.36 -8.65
CA THR A 60 -7.42 -2.08 -8.72
C THR A 60 -7.15 -0.66 -9.20
N THR A 61 -6.54 0.14 -8.33
CA THR A 61 -6.20 1.54 -8.57
C THR A 61 -4.73 1.77 -8.32
N THR A 62 -4.11 2.66 -9.08
CA THR A 62 -2.70 2.99 -8.93
C THR A 62 -2.54 4.23 -8.07
N LEU A 63 -1.89 4.06 -6.92
CA LEU A 63 -1.50 5.16 -6.04
C LEU A 63 -0.11 5.66 -6.44
N GLU A 64 0.02 6.97 -6.60
CA GLU A 64 1.29 7.59 -6.97
C GLU A 64 2.02 8.09 -5.71
N LEU A 65 2.96 7.29 -5.19
CA LEU A 65 3.83 7.69 -4.09
C LEU A 65 4.97 8.56 -4.63
N LYS A 66 4.90 9.86 -4.35
CA LYS A 66 5.88 10.87 -4.81
C LYS A 66 6.71 11.44 -3.66
N ASP A 67 6.12 11.53 -2.49
CA ASP A 67 6.77 12.03 -1.28
C ASP A 67 7.29 10.88 -0.40
N ARG A 68 8.04 11.23 0.65
CA ARG A 68 8.58 10.27 1.61
C ARG A 68 7.48 9.44 2.27
N ALA A 69 6.39 10.08 2.67
CA ALA A 69 5.23 9.42 3.25
C ALA A 69 3.95 10.08 2.74
N MET A 70 2.99 9.28 2.29
CA MET A 70 1.68 9.75 1.83
C MET A 70 0.57 8.85 2.36
N THR A 71 -0.52 9.47 2.79
CA THR A 71 -1.73 8.77 3.23
C THR A 71 -2.81 8.89 2.16
N PHE A 72 -3.35 7.76 1.75
CA PHE A 72 -4.44 7.63 0.79
C PHE A 72 -5.68 7.16 1.51
N GLU A 73 -6.78 7.91 1.38
CA GLU A 73 -8.03 7.62 2.05
C GLU A 73 -9.09 7.16 1.05
N PHE A 74 -9.84 6.13 1.44
CA PHE A 74 -10.97 5.58 0.71
C PHE A 74 -12.20 5.67 1.62
N ASN A 75 -13.23 6.34 1.13
CA ASN A 75 -14.47 6.58 1.86
C ASN A 75 -15.58 5.67 1.36
N ASP A 76 -16.73 5.71 2.05
CA ASP A 76 -17.94 4.98 1.68
C ASP A 76 -17.75 3.45 1.65
N LEU A 77 -16.93 2.94 2.57
CA LEU A 77 -16.68 1.52 2.75
C LEU A 77 -17.57 0.99 3.88
N ASP A 78 -18.66 0.32 3.55
CA ASP A 78 -19.64 -0.18 4.53
C ASP A 78 -19.19 -1.45 5.28
N ARG A 79 -18.07 -2.04 4.85
CA ARG A 79 -17.60 -3.35 5.30
C ARG A 79 -16.12 -3.28 5.67
N GLY A 80 -15.71 -4.15 6.59
CA GLY A 80 -14.29 -4.33 6.90
C GLY A 80 -13.53 -4.73 5.64
N VAL A 81 -12.54 -3.93 5.27
CA VAL A 81 -11.70 -4.18 4.09
C VAL A 81 -10.25 -4.46 4.47
N VAL A 82 -9.57 -5.21 3.61
CA VAL A 82 -8.14 -5.47 3.67
C VAL A 82 -7.49 -5.04 2.35
N PRO A 83 -6.30 -4.42 2.39
CA PRO A 83 -5.64 -4.00 1.17
C PRO A 83 -4.90 -5.17 0.51
N SER A 84 -5.18 -5.40 -0.77
CA SER A 84 -4.35 -6.21 -1.65
C SER A 84 -3.33 -5.27 -2.30
N THR A 85 -2.09 -5.30 -1.80
CA THR A 85 -1.05 -4.32 -2.13
C THR A 85 -0.06 -4.82 -3.17
N LEU A 86 0.54 -3.89 -3.92
CA LEU A 86 1.58 -4.14 -4.93
C LEU A 86 1.16 -5.17 -5.99
N ARG A 87 -0.10 -5.09 -6.45
CA ARG A 87 -0.63 -5.96 -7.50
C ARG A 87 0.21 -5.86 -8.77
N ASP A 88 0.33 -6.99 -9.46
CA ASP A 88 1.11 -7.18 -10.69
C ASP A 88 2.55 -6.67 -10.61
N PHE A 89 3.12 -6.63 -9.40
CA PHE A 89 4.44 -6.06 -9.15
C PHE A 89 4.60 -4.64 -9.77
N SER A 90 3.58 -3.81 -9.56
CA SER A 90 3.45 -2.46 -10.12
C SER A 90 4.69 -1.56 -10.02
N ALA A 91 5.55 -1.78 -9.04
CA ALA A 91 6.87 -1.18 -8.99
C ALA A 91 7.93 -2.15 -8.43
N PRO A 92 9.20 -2.04 -8.88
CA PRO A 92 10.29 -2.89 -8.42
C PRO A 92 10.82 -2.44 -7.05
N VAL A 93 10.05 -2.74 -6.00
CA VAL A 93 10.33 -2.29 -4.63
C VAL A 93 10.30 -3.47 -3.65
N ILE A 94 11.00 -3.32 -2.52
CA ILE A 94 10.79 -4.19 -1.35
C ILE A 94 9.58 -3.65 -0.61
N PHE A 95 8.52 -4.43 -0.49
CA PHE A 95 7.25 -3.99 0.11
C PHE A 95 7.03 -4.70 1.46
N VAL A 96 6.90 -3.93 2.55
CA VAL A 96 6.88 -4.48 3.91
C VAL A 96 5.79 -3.82 4.75
N ALA A 97 5.13 -4.60 5.62
CA ALA A 97 4.24 -4.01 6.62
C ALA A 97 5.06 -3.31 7.70
N GLU A 98 4.61 -2.16 8.19
CA GLU A 98 5.21 -1.53 9.38
C GLU A 98 4.92 -2.33 10.66
N ASP A 99 3.77 -2.99 10.71
CA ASP A 99 3.37 -3.89 11.79
C ASP A 99 3.27 -5.34 11.26
N PRO A 100 4.05 -6.30 11.78
CA PRO A 100 3.98 -7.71 11.40
C PRO A 100 2.57 -8.30 11.53
N ALA A 101 1.76 -7.84 12.49
CA ALA A 101 0.39 -8.34 12.66
C ALA A 101 -0.50 -7.99 11.46
N GLN A 102 -0.28 -6.84 10.83
CA GLN A 102 -0.99 -6.44 9.61
C GLN A 102 -0.59 -7.30 8.43
N GLN A 103 0.67 -7.74 8.38
CA GLN A 103 1.14 -8.65 7.33
C GLN A 103 0.41 -9.99 7.40
N ASP A 104 0.33 -10.59 8.59
CA ASP A 104 -0.34 -11.88 8.78
C ASP A 104 -1.85 -11.82 8.47
N GLU A 105 -2.48 -10.66 8.70
CA GLU A 105 -3.89 -10.44 8.37
C GLU A 105 -4.15 -10.40 6.86
N VAL A 106 -3.24 -9.82 6.07
CA VAL A 106 -3.43 -9.67 4.62
C VAL A 106 -2.98 -10.88 3.81
N LEU A 107 -2.02 -11.68 4.31
CA LEU A 107 -1.47 -12.84 3.59
C LEU A 107 -2.52 -13.81 3.00
N PRO A 108 -3.62 -14.14 3.71
CA PRO A 108 -4.66 -15.03 3.15
C PRO A 108 -5.36 -14.49 1.89
N PHE A 109 -5.28 -13.18 1.65
CA PHE A 109 -5.97 -12.48 0.56
C PHE A 109 -5.04 -12.15 -0.63
N LEU A 110 -3.77 -12.54 -0.56
CA LEU A 110 -2.75 -12.28 -1.58
C LEU A 110 -2.46 -13.52 -2.48
N ALA A 111 -3.24 -14.59 -2.34
CA ALA A 111 -3.08 -15.85 -3.07
C ALA A 111 -3.84 -15.88 -4.40
#